data_AF-A0A7L5AJ12-F1
#
_entry.id   AF-A0A7L5AJ12-F1
#
_cell.length_a   1.000
_cell.length_b   1.000
_cell.length_c   1.000
_cell.angle_alpha   90.00
_cell.angle_beta   90.00
_cell.angle_gamma   90.00
#
_symmetry.space_group_name_H-M   'P 1'
#
loop_
_entity.id
_entity.type
_entity.pdbx_description
1 polymer ?
#
loop_
_entity_poly.entity_id
_entity_poly.type
_entity_poly.pdbx_seq_one_letter_code
_entity_poly.pdbx_strand_id
1 'polypeptide(L)'
;MFSVYYRTPRDEALRVLFLVEQDPARLARLREVYGGRHDVLDALWWRLHPRETSPRGVPDPMLERDGLQRQAFSREGEMAPTLEQRDLITGTKINLTADEHRLRELDAHLAEEARALDAAVARFVADFPAGDVAGIHHAGGSGEARSDAPATPLAAPARATPPAPPRWRRRLTAALAVGLAALLAVNVVLATRLEQVSGRLDSLAQQAITDPLARWGEVDASSAPALQVFIRAQTINDVYPVQLPTAYDLRNVRRLTPEVRTGAFGLYAVLAHPGDICLVAVLPDLSSSSTCSAVSDFAQNGLAVTSTELVGGDDRNPVVREITWRPNGAIVLGTG
;
A
#
# COMPACT_ATOMS: atom_id res chain seq x y z
N MET A 1 35.21 -1.96 0.02
CA MET A 1 34.46 -3.08 0.62
C MET A 1 32.99 -2.72 0.48
N PHE A 2 32.32 -3.20 -0.58
CA PHE A 2 30.91 -2.86 -0.81
C PHE A 2 30.05 -3.69 0.13
N SER A 3 29.31 -3.03 1.03
CA SER A 3 28.31 -3.68 1.86
C SER A 3 27.23 -4.23 0.92
N VAL A 4 27.14 -5.56 0.80
CA VAL A 4 26.04 -6.22 0.11
C VAL A 4 24.82 -6.07 1.01
N TYR A 5 24.08 -4.97 0.84
CA TYR A 5 22.79 -4.79 1.48
C TYR A 5 21.86 -5.89 0.99
N TYR A 6 21.55 -6.86 1.85
CA TYR A 6 20.53 -7.86 1.59
C TYR A 6 19.19 -7.14 1.40
N ARG A 7 18.67 -7.12 0.17
CA ARG A 7 17.33 -6.62 -0.09
C ARG A 7 16.33 -7.57 0.55
N THR A 8 15.50 -7.03 1.44
CA THR A 8 14.40 -7.82 2.00
C THR A 8 13.22 -7.79 1.04
N PRO A 9 12.31 -8.81 1.06
CA PRO A 9 11.08 -8.77 0.29
C PRO A 9 10.22 -7.51 0.57
N ARG A 10 10.35 -6.94 1.76
CA ARG A 10 9.69 -5.69 2.15
C ARG A 10 10.23 -4.50 1.36
N ASP A 11 11.55 -4.40 1.19
CA ASP A 11 12.18 -3.30 0.43
C ASP A 11 11.81 -3.37 -1.06
N GLU A 12 11.69 -4.58 -1.61
CA GLU A 12 11.25 -4.78 -2.99
C GLU A 12 9.79 -4.40 -3.17
N ALA A 13 8.90 -4.82 -2.27
CA ALA A 13 7.49 -4.44 -2.32
C ALA A 13 7.31 -2.91 -2.26
N LEU A 14 8.08 -2.25 -1.40
CA LEU A 14 8.06 -0.79 -1.23
C LEU A 14 8.55 -0.06 -2.50
N ARG A 15 9.64 -0.56 -3.09
CA ARG A 15 10.14 -0.06 -4.37
C ARG A 15 9.11 -0.25 -5.50
N VAL A 16 8.49 -1.43 -5.59
CA VAL A 16 7.47 -1.70 -6.61
C VAL A 16 6.27 -0.77 -6.44
N LEU A 17 5.78 -0.59 -5.21
CA LEU A 17 4.67 0.32 -4.91
C LEU A 17 4.98 1.75 -5.40
N PHE A 18 6.16 2.27 -5.07
CA PHE A 18 6.60 3.59 -5.53
C PHE A 18 6.65 3.70 -7.07
N LEU A 19 7.15 2.68 -7.76
CA LEU A 19 7.26 2.67 -9.22
C LEU A 19 5.89 2.65 -9.92
N VAL A 20 4.91 1.92 -9.37
CA VAL A 20 3.58 1.79 -9.98
C VAL A 20 2.65 2.96 -9.66
N GLU A 21 2.89 3.68 -8.56
CA GLU A 21 2.19 4.94 -8.25
C GLU A 21 2.55 6.06 -9.22
N GLN A 22 3.79 6.08 -9.70
CA GLN A 22 4.27 7.11 -10.62
C GLN A 22 3.88 6.86 -12.08
N ASP A 23 3.60 5.61 -12.46
CA ASP A 23 3.37 5.22 -13.84
C ASP A 23 2.22 4.20 -13.96
N PRO A 24 1.05 4.61 -14.52
CA PRO A 24 -0.09 3.71 -14.68
C PRO A 24 0.18 2.55 -15.64
N ALA A 25 1.11 2.68 -16.59
CA ALA A 25 1.48 1.59 -17.50
C ALA A 25 2.25 0.48 -16.75
N ARG A 26 3.08 0.86 -15.78
CA ARG A 26 3.74 -0.10 -14.88
C ARG A 26 2.74 -0.81 -13.99
N LEU A 27 1.75 -0.08 -13.45
CA LEU A 27 0.67 -0.69 -12.69
C LEU A 27 -0.10 -1.72 -13.53
N ALA A 28 -0.42 -1.40 -14.79
CA ALA A 28 -1.10 -2.33 -15.69
C ALA A 28 -0.29 -3.63 -15.88
N ARG A 29 1.02 -3.53 -16.13
CA ARG A 29 1.91 -4.70 -16.25
C ARG A 29 1.98 -5.51 -14.96
N LEU A 30 2.06 -4.85 -13.80
CA LEU A 30 2.08 -5.55 -12.52
C LEU A 30 0.77 -6.34 -12.30
N ARG A 31 -0.37 -5.76 -12.67
CA ARG A 31 -1.68 -6.45 -12.61
C ARG A 31 -1.76 -7.64 -13.56
N GLU A 32 -1.13 -7.58 -14.73
CA GLU A 32 -1.09 -8.70 -15.69
C GLU A 32 -0.32 -9.91 -15.15
N VAL A 33 0.71 -9.69 -14.33
CA VAL A 33 1.54 -10.79 -13.78
C VAL A 33 1.08 -11.27 -12.41
N TYR A 34 0.32 -10.46 -11.67
CA TYR A 34 -0.20 -10.82 -10.36
C TYR A 34 -1.45 -11.70 -10.49
N GLY A 35 -1.30 -12.98 -10.12
CA GLY A 35 -2.37 -13.99 -10.17
C GLY A 35 -3.15 -14.17 -8.86
N GLY A 36 -3.02 -13.26 -7.89
CA GLY A 36 -3.75 -13.32 -6.62
C GLY A 36 -5.22 -12.89 -6.75
N ARG A 37 -6.00 -13.07 -5.68
CA ARG A 37 -7.45 -12.79 -5.65
C ARG A 37 -7.78 -11.34 -5.32
N HIS A 38 -6.86 -10.62 -4.68
CA HIS A 38 -7.05 -9.22 -4.29
C HIS A 38 -6.56 -8.26 -5.39
N ASP A 39 -6.80 -6.95 -5.27
CA ASP A 39 -6.10 -6.00 -6.14
C ASP A 39 -4.63 -5.92 -5.69
N VAL A 40 -3.70 -5.84 -6.66
CA VAL A 40 -2.26 -5.87 -6.37
C VAL A 40 -1.80 -4.71 -5.48
N LEU A 41 -2.45 -3.55 -5.54
CA LEU A 41 -2.12 -2.42 -4.67
C LEU A 41 -2.58 -2.66 -3.23
N ASP A 42 -3.74 -3.30 -3.04
CA ASP A 42 -4.20 -3.69 -1.70
C ASP A 42 -3.24 -4.74 -1.10
N ALA A 43 -2.81 -5.73 -1.91
CA ALA A 43 -1.86 -6.76 -1.48
C ALA A 43 -0.47 -6.20 -1.15
N LEU A 44 0.07 -5.29 -1.98
CA LEU A 44 1.32 -4.57 -1.69
C LEU A 44 1.20 -3.73 -0.42
N TRP A 45 0.08 -3.04 -0.24
CA TRP A 45 -0.18 -2.26 0.97
C TRP A 45 -0.15 -3.14 2.22
N TRP A 46 -0.93 -4.23 2.27
CA TRP A 46 -0.96 -5.11 3.46
C TRP A 46 0.40 -5.75 3.78
N ARG A 47 1.22 -6.03 2.75
CA ARG A 47 2.60 -6.50 2.98
C ARG A 47 3.45 -5.47 3.75
N LEU A 48 3.23 -4.19 3.49
CA LEU A 48 3.94 -3.08 4.12
C LEU A 48 3.28 -2.64 5.45
N HIS A 49 1.96 -2.78 5.53
CA HIS A 49 1.07 -2.35 6.61
C HIS A 49 0.16 -3.49 7.09
N PRO A 50 0.70 -4.53 7.76
CA PRO A 50 -0.11 -5.65 8.21
C PRO A 50 -1.19 -5.20 9.18
N ARG A 51 -2.40 -5.74 9.02
CA ARG A 51 -3.63 -5.45 9.78
C ARG A 51 -4.23 -4.07 9.57
N GLU A 52 -3.76 -3.30 8.59
CA GLU A 52 -4.34 -2.00 8.26
C GLU A 52 -5.33 -2.11 7.10
N THR A 53 -6.36 -1.27 7.10
CA THR A 53 -7.27 -1.15 5.96
C THR A 53 -6.54 -0.50 4.80
N SER A 54 -6.73 -1.01 3.58
CA SER A 54 -6.12 -0.43 2.39
C SER A 54 -6.66 0.99 2.12
N PRO A 55 -5.95 1.81 1.34
CA PRO A 55 -6.43 3.14 0.95
C PRO A 55 -7.79 3.13 0.23
N ARG A 56 -8.19 1.99 -0.36
CA ARG A 56 -9.51 1.82 -0.97
C ARG A 56 -10.60 1.42 0.02
N GLY A 57 -10.28 1.31 1.31
CA GLY A 57 -11.20 0.89 2.36
C GLY A 57 -11.33 -0.64 2.50
N VAL A 58 -10.44 -1.43 1.89
CA VAL A 58 -10.51 -2.90 1.98
C VAL A 58 -9.72 -3.39 3.20
N PRO A 59 -10.34 -4.08 4.17
CA PRO A 59 -9.63 -4.56 5.35
C PRO A 59 -8.60 -5.63 4.98
N ASP A 60 -7.46 -5.67 5.68
CA ASP A 60 -6.48 -6.74 5.56
C ASP A 60 -7.12 -8.09 5.96
N PRO A 61 -7.03 -9.13 5.12
CA PRO A 61 -7.42 -10.49 5.46
C PRO A 61 -6.84 -11.04 6.78
N MET A 62 -5.71 -10.50 7.27
CA MET A 62 -5.18 -10.82 8.60
C MET A 62 -6.15 -10.48 9.75
N LEU A 63 -7.04 -9.49 9.57
CA LEU A 63 -8.06 -9.16 10.57
C LEU A 63 -9.13 -10.26 10.68
N GLU A 64 -9.50 -10.88 9.57
CA GLU A 64 -10.41 -12.03 9.55
C GLU A 64 -9.77 -13.22 10.27
N ARG A 65 -8.48 -13.46 10.01
CA ARG A 65 -7.69 -14.49 10.69
C ARG A 65 -7.68 -14.30 12.21
N ASP A 66 -7.44 -13.08 12.69
CA ASP A 66 -7.46 -12.76 14.12
C ASP A 66 -8.88 -12.96 14.73
N GLY A 67 -9.94 -12.77 13.94
CA GLY A 67 -11.32 -13.08 14.30
C GLY A 67 -11.56 -14.58 14.45
N LEU A 68 -11.21 -15.37 13.43
CA LEU A 68 -11.33 -16.83 13.42
C LEU A 68 -10.48 -17.48 14.52
N GLN A 69 -9.27 -16.99 14.74
CA GLN A 69 -8.39 -17.48 15.80
C GLN A 69 -9.02 -17.29 17.19
N ARG A 70 -9.64 -16.13 17.45
CA ARG A 70 -10.36 -15.89 18.71
C ARG A 70 -11.57 -16.81 18.87
N GLN A 71 -12.30 -17.10 17.79
CA GLN A 71 -13.45 -18.00 17.84
C GLN A 71 -13.03 -19.46 18.09
N ALA A 72 -12.09 -19.95 17.29
CA ALA A 72 -11.58 -21.31 17.35
C ALA A 72 -11.00 -21.65 18.74
N PHE A 73 -10.27 -20.72 19.36
CA PHE A 73 -9.63 -20.91 20.67
C PHE A 73 -10.38 -20.22 21.83
N SER A 74 -11.68 -19.95 21.66
CA SER A 74 -12.55 -19.56 22.76
C SER A 74 -13.03 -20.79 23.54
N ARG A 75 -13.55 -20.58 24.75
CA ARG A 75 -14.19 -21.66 25.54
C ARG A 75 -15.35 -22.28 24.77
N GLU A 76 -16.12 -21.47 24.04
CA GLU A 76 -17.19 -21.93 23.16
C GLU A 76 -16.65 -22.78 22.00
N GLY A 77 -15.52 -22.37 21.41
CA GLY A 77 -14.81 -23.10 20.36
C GLY A 77 -14.34 -24.49 20.83
N GLU A 78 -13.79 -24.59 22.03
CA GLU A 78 -13.35 -25.88 22.62
C GLU A 78 -14.50 -26.88 22.81
N MET A 79 -15.72 -26.39 23.04
CA MET A 79 -16.92 -27.23 23.20
C MET A 79 -17.61 -27.56 21.87
N ALA A 80 -17.16 -26.96 20.75
CA ALA A 80 -17.76 -27.18 19.46
C ALA A 80 -17.53 -28.63 18.98
N PRO A 81 -18.48 -29.22 18.23
CA PRO A 81 -18.30 -30.56 17.69
C PRO A 81 -17.10 -30.58 16.72
N THR A 82 -16.26 -31.60 16.87
CA THR A 82 -15.15 -31.83 15.96
C THR A 82 -15.59 -32.67 14.76
N LEU A 83 -14.98 -32.38 13.62
CA LEU A 83 -15.14 -33.08 12.37
C LEU A 83 -13.82 -33.80 12.07
N GLU A 84 -13.91 -35.07 11.70
CA GLU A 84 -12.76 -35.83 11.23
C GLU A 84 -12.38 -35.32 9.83
N GLN A 85 -11.14 -34.85 9.68
CA GLN A 85 -10.58 -34.38 8.43
C GLN A 85 -9.24 -35.05 8.17
N ARG A 86 -8.89 -35.21 6.89
CA ARG A 86 -7.56 -35.64 6.49
C ARG A 86 -6.67 -34.43 6.29
N ASP A 87 -5.57 -34.35 7.04
CA ASP A 87 -4.52 -33.36 6.81
C ASP A 87 -3.94 -33.55 5.40
N LEU A 88 -3.91 -32.49 4.59
CA LEU A 88 -3.48 -32.57 3.18
C LEU A 88 -1.96 -32.76 3.04
N ILE A 89 -1.18 -32.41 4.05
CA ILE A 89 0.29 -32.50 4.02
C ILE A 89 0.73 -33.87 4.49
N THR A 90 0.22 -34.32 5.64
CA THR A 90 0.67 -35.59 6.26
C THR A 90 -0.20 -36.79 5.85
N GLY A 91 -1.40 -36.54 5.31
CA GLY A 91 -2.39 -37.56 5.02
C GLY A 91 -3.04 -38.19 6.27
N THR A 92 -2.70 -37.73 7.48
CA THR A 92 -3.26 -38.27 8.74
C THR A 92 -4.64 -37.71 9.03
N LYS A 93 -5.49 -38.53 9.67
CA LYS A 93 -6.78 -38.07 10.19
C LYS A 93 -6.54 -37.19 11.41
N ILE A 94 -7.14 -36.01 11.41
CA ILE A 94 -7.15 -35.03 12.50
C ILE A 94 -8.60 -34.67 12.80
N ASN A 95 -8.92 -34.36 14.05
CA ASN A 95 -10.25 -33.87 14.42
C ASN A 95 -10.14 -32.37 14.66
N LEU A 96 -10.91 -31.58 13.92
CA LEU A 96 -10.93 -30.13 14.02
C LEU A 96 -12.37 -29.64 14.14
N THR A 97 -12.58 -28.57 14.89
CA THR A 97 -13.84 -27.83 14.86
C THR A 97 -14.03 -27.13 13.50
N ALA A 98 -15.26 -26.71 13.21
CA ALA A 98 -15.55 -26.00 11.96
C ALA A 98 -14.77 -24.67 11.83
N ASP A 99 -14.51 -23.98 12.93
CA ASP A 99 -13.79 -22.71 12.92
C ASP A 99 -12.27 -22.91 12.79
N GLU A 100 -11.71 -23.97 13.39
CA GLU A 100 -10.32 -24.38 13.14
C GLU A 100 -10.10 -24.75 11.67
N HIS A 101 -11.09 -25.41 11.04
CA HIS A 101 -11.04 -25.70 9.61
C HIS A 101 -10.98 -24.42 8.77
N ARG A 102 -11.90 -23.47 9.01
CA ARG A 102 -11.92 -22.17 8.31
C ARG A 102 -10.63 -21.39 8.51
N LEU A 103 -10.06 -21.43 9.72
CA LEU A 103 -8.78 -20.78 10.01
C LEU A 103 -7.64 -21.38 9.16
N ARG A 104 -7.57 -22.71 9.06
CA ARG A 104 -6.57 -23.38 8.21
C ARG A 104 -6.76 -23.09 6.72
N GLU A 105 -8.00 -23.06 6.25
CA GLU A 105 -8.33 -22.71 4.87
C GLU A 105 -7.90 -21.27 4.55
N LEU A 106 -8.20 -20.33 5.45
CA LEU A 106 -7.75 -18.94 5.34
C LEU A 106 -6.22 -18.84 5.36
N ASP A 107 -5.54 -19.52 6.29
CA ASP A 107 -4.07 -19.53 6.35
C ASP A 107 -3.43 -20.06 5.05
N ALA A 108 -3.99 -21.14 4.47
CA ALA A 108 -3.53 -21.67 3.19
C ALA A 108 -3.71 -20.67 2.05
N HIS A 109 -4.85 -19.98 2.03
CA HIS A 109 -5.11 -18.91 1.07
C HIS A 109 -4.18 -17.71 1.23
N LEU A 110 -3.92 -17.26 2.45
CA LEU A 110 -2.96 -16.17 2.71
C LEU A 110 -1.55 -16.53 2.26
N ALA A 111 -1.14 -17.78 2.46
CA ALA A 111 0.16 -18.28 1.99
C ALA A 111 0.23 -18.38 0.46
N GLU A 112 -0.88 -18.69 -0.22
CA GLU A 112 -0.96 -18.65 -1.68
C GLU A 112 -0.88 -17.22 -2.22
N GLU A 113 -1.64 -16.28 -1.65
CA GLU A 113 -1.59 -14.85 -1.99
C GLU A 113 -0.19 -14.27 -1.79
N ALA A 114 0.46 -14.60 -0.67
CA ALA A 114 1.82 -14.13 -0.39
C ALA A 114 2.81 -14.61 -1.45
N ARG A 115 2.74 -15.89 -1.86
CA ARG A 115 3.57 -16.45 -2.93
C ARG A 115 3.29 -15.82 -4.28
N ALA A 116 2.01 -15.58 -4.61
CA ALA A 116 1.63 -14.91 -5.85
C ALA A 116 2.16 -13.47 -5.91
N LEU A 117 2.10 -12.73 -4.80
CA LEU A 117 2.65 -11.39 -4.70
C LEU A 117 4.19 -11.40 -4.81
N ASP A 118 4.87 -12.29 -4.10
CA ASP A 118 6.33 -12.41 -4.13
C ASP A 118 6.82 -12.73 -5.57
N ALA A 119 6.15 -13.64 -6.27
CA ALA A 119 6.45 -13.97 -7.67
C ALA A 119 6.22 -12.78 -8.62
N ALA A 120 5.13 -12.03 -8.43
CA ALA A 120 4.83 -10.84 -9.23
C ALA A 120 5.86 -9.72 -8.99
N VAL A 121 6.23 -9.46 -7.73
CA VAL A 121 7.26 -8.46 -7.36
C VAL A 121 8.61 -8.85 -7.94
N ALA A 122 9.04 -10.11 -7.77
CA ALA A 122 10.32 -10.57 -8.30
C ALA A 122 10.40 -10.44 -9.83
N ARG A 123 9.33 -10.84 -10.55
CA ARG A 123 9.25 -10.69 -12.01
C ARG A 123 9.26 -9.22 -12.43
N PHE A 124 8.46 -8.39 -11.77
CA PHE A 124 8.41 -6.96 -12.06
C PHE A 124 9.77 -6.30 -11.84
N VAL A 125 10.47 -6.63 -10.75
CA VAL A 125 11.83 -6.10 -10.47
C VAL A 125 12.84 -6.55 -11.52
N ALA A 126 12.72 -7.77 -12.06
CA ALA A 126 13.56 -8.27 -13.14
C ALA A 126 13.29 -7.53 -14.47
N ASP A 127 12.03 -7.22 -14.77
CA ASP A 127 11.61 -6.49 -15.97
C ASP A 127 11.94 -4.98 -15.89
N PHE A 128 12.11 -4.44 -14.68
CA PHE A 128 12.40 -3.02 -14.41
C PHE A 128 13.61 -2.86 -13.48
N PRO A 129 14.83 -3.12 -13.97
CA PRO A 129 16.04 -2.91 -13.19
C PRO A 129 16.19 -1.42 -12.80
N ALA A 130 16.81 -1.15 -11.65
CA ALA A 130 16.86 0.20 -11.07
C ALA A 130 17.51 1.27 -11.96
N GLY A 131 18.29 0.86 -12.98
CA GLY A 131 18.90 1.77 -13.96
C GLY A 131 17.93 2.39 -14.96
N ASP A 132 16.75 1.80 -15.20
CA ASP A 132 15.81 2.28 -16.22
C ASP A 132 14.98 3.50 -15.78
N VAL A 133 15.02 3.86 -14.49
CA VAL A 133 14.28 5.03 -13.98
C VAL A 133 14.90 6.34 -14.50
N ALA A 134 16.20 6.35 -14.83
CA ALA A 134 16.90 7.52 -15.38
C ALA A 134 16.71 7.72 -16.90
N GLY A 135 16.27 6.69 -17.64
CA GLY A 135 16.26 6.69 -19.12
C GLY A 135 15.01 7.25 -19.80
N ILE A 136 13.93 7.53 -19.04
CA ILE A 136 12.61 7.86 -19.62
C ILE A 136 12.55 9.28 -20.23
N HIS A 137 13.57 10.12 -20.01
CA HIS A 137 13.58 11.50 -20.52
C HIS A 137 14.12 11.68 -21.95
N HIS A 138 14.61 10.63 -22.64
CA HIS A 138 15.21 10.78 -23.98
C HIS A 138 14.61 9.96 -25.13
N ALA A 139 13.54 9.19 -24.91
CA ALA A 139 12.83 8.53 -26.01
C ALA A 139 11.84 9.47 -26.73
N GLY A 140 12.28 10.68 -27.05
CA GLY A 140 11.68 11.56 -28.07
C GLY A 140 12.25 11.26 -29.46
N GLY A 141 12.53 9.98 -29.74
CA GLY A 141 13.05 9.52 -31.02
C GLY A 141 11.92 9.37 -32.03
N SER A 142 11.64 10.45 -32.76
CA SER A 142 11.05 10.40 -34.09
C SER A 142 11.80 9.39 -34.96
N GLY A 143 11.15 8.31 -35.41
CA GLY A 143 11.83 7.27 -36.19
C GLY A 143 10.91 6.21 -36.76
N GLU A 144 10.12 6.61 -37.76
CA GLU A 144 9.65 5.80 -38.89
C GLU A 144 8.88 4.50 -38.63
N ALA A 145 7.54 4.65 -38.71
CA ALA A 145 6.63 3.56 -39.02
C ALA A 145 6.95 2.96 -40.40
N ARG A 146 7.66 1.84 -40.42
CA ARG A 146 7.70 0.94 -41.58
C ARG A 146 6.44 0.07 -41.55
N SER A 147 5.38 0.60 -42.14
CA SER A 147 4.21 -0.16 -42.56
C SER A 147 4.56 -0.89 -43.84
N ASP A 148 4.69 -2.22 -43.78
CA ASP A 148 4.36 -3.12 -44.88
C ASP A 148 4.44 -4.58 -44.40
N ALA A 149 3.27 -5.15 -44.06
CA ALA A 149 3.06 -6.60 -44.12
C ALA A 149 1.59 -6.89 -44.47
N PRO A 150 1.32 -7.90 -45.32
CA PRO A 150 0.01 -8.07 -45.93
C PRO A 150 -0.98 -8.77 -44.99
N ALA A 151 -2.22 -8.30 -45.04
CA ALA A 151 -3.36 -8.87 -44.34
C ALA A 151 -3.59 -10.33 -44.75
N THR A 152 -3.48 -11.24 -43.78
CA THR A 152 -4.00 -12.61 -43.91
C THR A 152 -5.44 -12.62 -43.40
N PRO A 153 -6.44 -13.08 -44.18
CA PRO A 153 -7.82 -13.14 -43.71
C PRO A 153 -7.97 -14.30 -42.72
N LEU A 154 -8.19 -13.98 -41.45
CA LEU A 154 -8.48 -14.96 -40.39
C LEU A 154 -9.94 -15.38 -40.50
N ALA A 155 -10.17 -16.68 -40.75
CA ALA A 155 -11.48 -17.29 -40.77
C ALA A 155 -12.16 -17.20 -39.39
N ALA A 156 -13.43 -16.80 -39.38
CA ALA A 156 -14.26 -16.70 -38.19
C ALA A 156 -14.53 -18.09 -37.57
N PRO A 157 -14.31 -18.30 -36.26
CA PRO A 157 -14.76 -19.52 -35.61
C PRO A 157 -16.29 -19.50 -35.43
N ALA A 158 -16.91 -20.64 -35.76
CA ALA A 158 -18.33 -20.87 -35.65
C ALA A 158 -18.83 -20.68 -34.21
N ARG A 159 -19.93 -19.92 -34.05
CA ARG A 159 -20.66 -19.78 -32.79
C ARG A 159 -21.23 -21.14 -32.38
N ALA A 160 -20.74 -21.68 -31.28
CA ALA A 160 -21.37 -22.80 -30.58
C ALA A 160 -22.62 -22.30 -29.83
N THR A 161 -23.75 -22.92 -30.11
CA THR A 161 -25.04 -22.67 -29.46
C THR A 161 -24.98 -23.13 -27.99
N PRO A 162 -25.41 -22.31 -27.01
CA PRO A 162 -25.43 -22.73 -25.61
C PRO A 162 -26.52 -23.80 -25.36
N PRO A 163 -26.22 -24.84 -24.55
CA PRO A 163 -27.20 -25.86 -24.19
C PRO A 163 -28.26 -25.31 -23.21
N ALA A 164 -29.49 -25.79 -23.35
CA ALA A 164 -30.64 -25.37 -22.54
C ALA A 164 -30.48 -25.76 -21.06
N PRO A 165 -30.97 -24.92 -20.12
CA PRO A 165 -30.84 -25.18 -18.69
C PRO A 165 -31.71 -26.37 -18.23
N PRO A 166 -31.21 -27.20 -17.29
CA PRO A 166 -31.93 -28.37 -16.80
C PRO A 166 -33.11 -28.02 -15.89
N ARG A 167 -34.24 -28.72 -16.09
CA ARG A 167 -35.58 -28.45 -15.53
C ARG A 167 -35.76 -28.71 -14.01
N TRP A 168 -34.71 -29.12 -13.30
CA TRP A 168 -34.81 -29.49 -11.87
C TRP A 168 -34.92 -28.28 -10.92
N ARG A 169 -34.63 -27.06 -11.40
CA ARG A 169 -34.67 -25.81 -10.60
C ARG A 169 -36.06 -25.36 -10.12
N ARG A 170 -37.16 -25.98 -10.57
CA ARG A 170 -38.52 -25.56 -10.19
C ARG A 170 -39.06 -26.17 -8.89
N ARG A 171 -38.34 -27.09 -8.23
CA ARG A 171 -38.82 -27.72 -6.98
C ARG A 171 -38.14 -27.24 -5.70
N LEU A 172 -37.18 -26.31 -5.77
CA LEU A 172 -36.43 -25.80 -4.61
C LEU A 172 -36.91 -24.44 -4.08
N THR A 173 -37.88 -23.79 -4.72
CA THR A 173 -38.33 -22.43 -4.34
C THR A 173 -39.36 -22.40 -3.20
N ALA A 174 -39.86 -23.55 -2.72
CA ALA A 174 -40.87 -23.59 -1.66
C ALA A 174 -40.30 -23.68 -0.23
N ALA A 175 -39.00 -23.96 -0.05
CA ALA A 175 -38.38 -24.10 1.28
C ALA A 175 -37.72 -22.81 1.81
N LEU A 176 -37.64 -21.75 1.00
CA LEU A 176 -36.87 -20.53 1.31
C LEU A 176 -37.66 -19.46 2.10
N ALA A 177 -38.97 -19.61 2.27
CA ALA A 177 -39.81 -18.58 2.90
C ALA A 177 -39.80 -18.60 4.44
N VAL A 178 -39.51 -19.75 5.08
CA VAL A 178 -39.55 -19.87 6.55
C VAL A 178 -38.20 -19.54 7.21
N GLY A 179 -37.08 -19.69 6.50
CA GLY A 179 -35.74 -19.35 7.00
C GLY A 179 -35.45 -17.84 7.06
N LEU A 180 -36.13 -17.02 6.25
CA LEU A 180 -35.85 -15.59 6.13
C LEU A 180 -36.31 -14.77 7.36
N ALA A 181 -37.34 -15.23 8.08
CA ALA A 181 -37.87 -14.52 9.24
C ALA A 181 -36.99 -14.66 10.51
N ALA A 182 -36.31 -15.80 10.68
CA ALA A 182 -35.39 -16.01 11.81
C ALA A 182 -34.06 -15.23 11.62
N LEU A 183 -33.61 -15.05 10.38
CA LEU A 183 -32.43 -14.24 10.05
C LEU A 183 -32.64 -12.73 10.29
N LEU A 184 -33.87 -12.22 10.18
CA LEU A 184 -34.15 -10.80 10.43
C LEU A 184 -34.09 -10.43 11.93
N ALA A 185 -34.48 -11.34 12.84
CA ALA A 185 -34.47 -11.06 14.28
C ALA A 185 -33.04 -11.03 14.89
N VAL A 186 -32.12 -11.86 14.37
CA VAL A 186 -30.72 -11.89 14.84
C VAL A 186 -29.94 -10.64 14.39
N ASN A 187 -30.27 -10.06 13.23
CA ASN A 187 -29.61 -8.85 12.73
C ASN A 187 -29.93 -7.58 13.55
N VAL A 188 -31.12 -7.49 14.17
CA VAL A 188 -31.50 -6.30 14.97
C VAL A 188 -30.71 -6.22 16.27
N VAL A 189 -30.39 -7.36 16.91
CA VAL A 189 -29.61 -7.36 18.16
C VAL A 189 -28.13 -7.07 17.91
N LEU A 190 -27.56 -7.50 16.77
CA LEU A 190 -26.19 -7.13 16.40
C LEU A 190 -26.06 -5.65 16.03
N ALA A 191 -27.05 -5.05 15.36
CA ALA A 191 -27.01 -3.64 14.97
C ALA A 191 -26.87 -2.69 16.19
N THR A 192 -27.59 -2.97 17.29
CA THR A 192 -27.53 -2.12 18.50
C THR A 192 -26.22 -2.23 19.29
N ARG A 193 -25.45 -3.31 19.12
CA ARG A 193 -24.14 -3.48 19.77
C ARG A 193 -23.01 -2.76 19.01
N LEU A 194 -23.14 -2.59 17.69
CA LEU A 194 -22.15 -1.91 16.86
C LEU A 194 -22.13 -0.38 17.09
N GLU A 195 -23.27 0.25 17.35
CA GLU A 195 -23.35 1.71 17.60
C GLU A 195 -22.66 2.16 18.91
N GLN A 196 -22.60 1.30 19.93
CA GLN A 196 -21.88 1.62 21.17
C GLN A 196 -20.36 1.49 21.04
N VAL A 197 -19.87 0.70 20.09
CA VAL A 197 -18.42 0.51 19.86
C VAL A 197 -17.88 1.61 18.94
N SER A 198 -18.64 2.04 17.94
CA SER A 198 -18.26 3.16 17.06
C SER A 198 -18.07 4.46 17.84
N GLY A 199 -18.99 4.80 18.75
CA GLY A 199 -18.88 6.04 19.55
C GLY A 199 -17.63 6.10 20.46
N ARG A 200 -17.12 4.97 20.93
CA ARG A 200 -15.87 4.91 21.71
C ARG A 200 -14.63 5.01 20.81
N LEU A 201 -14.65 4.37 19.65
CA LEU A 201 -13.57 4.46 18.67
C LEU A 201 -13.44 5.87 18.10
N ASP A 202 -14.55 6.56 17.83
CA ASP A 202 -14.54 7.96 17.41
C ASP A 202 -13.96 8.87 18.49
N SER A 203 -14.26 8.63 19.78
CA SER A 203 -13.67 9.43 20.87
C SER A 203 -12.15 9.23 21.04
N LEU A 204 -11.66 8.00 20.80
CA LEU A 204 -10.23 7.68 20.86
C LEU A 204 -9.49 8.17 19.60
N ALA A 205 -10.13 8.11 18.44
CA ALA A 205 -9.65 8.74 17.22
C ALA A 205 -9.57 10.27 17.41
N GLN A 206 -10.60 10.90 17.99
CA GLN A 206 -10.62 12.33 18.27
C GLN A 206 -9.57 12.74 19.33
N GLN A 207 -9.30 11.88 20.33
CA GLN A 207 -8.22 12.11 21.31
C GLN A 207 -6.82 11.86 20.75
N ALA A 208 -6.65 10.98 19.76
CA ALA A 208 -5.39 10.84 19.03
C ALA A 208 -5.15 12.04 18.08
N ILE A 209 -6.21 12.75 17.70
CA ILE A 209 -6.18 14.06 17.04
C ILE A 209 -6.15 15.21 18.09
N THR A 210 -5.56 15.00 19.26
CA THR A 210 -4.99 16.17 19.96
C THR A 210 -3.88 16.71 19.08
N ASP A 211 -4.21 17.83 18.44
CA ASP A 211 -3.42 18.60 17.49
C ASP A 211 -1.91 18.34 17.65
N PRO A 212 -1.28 17.59 16.73
CA PRO A 212 0.14 17.33 16.75
C PRO A 212 0.92 18.63 16.92
N LEU A 213 0.43 19.75 16.40
CA LEU A 213 1.07 21.07 16.47
C LEU A 213 0.89 21.76 17.83
N ALA A 214 -0.15 21.46 18.61
CA ALA A 214 -0.36 22.06 19.93
C ALA A 214 0.78 21.75 20.91
N ARG A 215 1.55 20.68 20.66
CA ARG A 215 2.72 20.30 21.47
C ARG A 215 3.99 21.09 21.11
N TRP A 216 3.98 21.92 20.05
CA TRP A 216 5.19 22.45 19.38
C TRP A 216 5.33 23.98 19.52
N GLY A 217 4.57 24.56 20.45
CA GLY A 217 4.50 25.99 20.64
C GLY A 217 3.48 26.64 19.72
N GLU A 218 3.06 27.83 20.10
CA GLU A 218 2.03 28.66 19.47
C GLU A 218 2.52 29.24 18.14
N VAL A 219 3.10 28.41 17.26
CA VAL A 219 3.41 28.83 15.89
C VAL A 219 2.06 28.97 15.19
N ASP A 220 1.60 30.21 15.10
CA ASP A 220 0.38 30.54 14.39
C ASP A 220 0.50 29.98 12.98
N ALA A 221 -0.34 28.99 12.65
CA ALA A 221 -0.34 28.35 11.35
C ALA A 221 -0.59 29.35 10.20
N SER A 222 -1.05 30.57 10.53
CA SER A 222 -1.11 31.71 9.60
C SER A 222 0.27 32.18 9.10
N SER A 223 1.32 32.03 9.90
CA SER A 223 2.68 32.48 9.58
C SER A 223 3.43 31.53 8.65
N ALA A 224 3.09 30.23 8.68
CA ALA A 224 3.70 29.21 7.83
C ALA A 224 2.64 28.22 7.28
N PRO A 225 1.89 28.60 6.23
CA PRO A 225 0.87 27.74 5.61
C PRO A 225 1.36 26.34 5.23
N ALA A 226 2.65 26.17 4.93
CA ALA A 226 3.28 24.89 4.65
C ALA A 226 3.06 23.84 5.75
N LEU A 227 3.00 24.26 7.02
CA LEU A 227 2.82 23.36 8.17
C LEU A 227 1.46 22.68 8.20
N GLN A 228 0.48 23.18 7.43
CA GLN A 228 -0.83 22.53 7.24
C GLN A 228 -0.70 21.11 6.68
N VAL A 229 0.44 20.77 6.05
CA VAL A 229 0.69 19.40 5.59
C VAL A 229 0.61 18.38 6.72
N PHE A 230 0.97 18.73 7.96
CA PHE A 230 0.93 17.79 9.09
C PHE A 230 -0.48 17.61 9.67
N ILE A 231 -1.39 18.55 9.42
CA ILE A 231 -2.79 18.47 9.88
C ILE A 231 -3.57 17.46 9.06
N ARG A 232 -3.21 17.25 7.78
CA ARG A 232 -3.89 16.26 6.93
C ARG A 232 -3.66 14.84 7.46
N ALA A 233 -4.67 13.98 7.31
CA ALA A 233 -4.53 12.55 7.55
C ALA A 233 -3.45 11.96 6.62
N GLN A 234 -2.61 11.06 7.16
CA GLN A 234 -1.67 10.32 6.32
C GLN A 234 -2.41 9.50 5.27
N THR A 235 -1.81 9.43 4.09
CA THR A 235 -2.25 8.67 2.94
C THR A 235 -1.17 7.67 2.53
N ILE A 236 -1.48 6.78 1.59
CA ILE A 236 -0.50 5.88 0.93
C ILE A 236 0.77 6.61 0.47
N ASN A 237 0.60 7.82 -0.04
CA ASN A 237 1.71 8.62 -0.57
C ASN A 237 2.66 9.11 0.53
N ASP A 238 2.24 9.09 1.80
CA ASP A 238 3.05 9.53 2.94
C ASP A 238 3.94 8.42 3.51
N VAL A 239 3.85 7.20 2.96
CA VAL A 239 4.71 6.08 3.36
C VAL A 239 6.12 6.32 2.87
N TYR A 240 7.04 6.35 3.83
CA TYR A 240 8.43 6.62 3.54
C TYR A 240 9.15 5.33 3.08
N PRO A 241 9.86 5.35 1.93
CA PRO A 241 10.31 4.13 1.26
C PRO A 241 11.57 3.49 1.86
N VAL A 242 12.17 4.07 2.90
CA VAL A 242 13.32 3.49 3.60
C VAL A 242 13.17 3.57 5.11
N GLN A 243 14.01 2.85 5.85
CA GLN A 243 14.05 2.98 7.29
C GLN A 243 14.58 4.37 7.65
N LEU A 244 13.73 5.20 8.26
CA LEU A 244 14.12 6.50 8.77
C LEU A 244 14.90 6.36 10.09
N PRO A 245 15.78 7.32 10.41
CA PRO A 245 16.37 7.42 11.74
C PRO A 245 15.29 7.38 12.83
N THR A 246 15.55 6.71 13.94
CA THR A 246 14.62 6.58 15.07
C THR A 246 14.25 7.92 15.72
N ALA A 247 15.00 8.98 15.42
CA ALA A 247 14.68 10.35 15.84
C ALA A 247 13.44 10.94 15.14
N TYR A 248 12.99 10.34 14.04
CA TYR A 248 11.83 10.81 13.28
C TYR A 248 10.53 10.17 13.78
N ASP A 249 9.47 10.96 13.94
CA ASP A 249 8.14 10.43 14.22
C ASP A 249 7.46 10.03 12.91
N LEU A 250 7.46 8.72 12.63
CA LEU A 250 6.87 8.13 11.41
C LEU A 250 5.39 8.50 11.20
N ARG A 251 4.64 8.75 12.29
CA ARG A 251 3.22 9.15 12.22
C ARG A 251 3.02 10.56 11.67
N ASN A 252 4.09 11.33 11.62
CA ASN A 252 4.11 12.72 11.15
C ASN A 252 4.87 12.88 9.84
N VAL A 253 5.25 11.80 9.17
CA VAL A 253 5.81 11.89 7.81
C VAL A 253 4.71 12.32 6.85
N ARG A 254 5.00 13.28 5.99
CA ARG A 254 4.09 13.77 4.95
C ARG A 254 4.84 13.99 3.65
N ARG A 255 4.37 13.43 2.54
CA ARG A 255 4.93 13.67 1.22
C ARG A 255 4.54 15.05 0.70
N LEU A 256 5.54 15.85 0.38
CA LEU A 256 5.40 17.19 -0.15
C LEU A 256 5.18 17.11 -1.66
N THR A 257 3.91 17.20 -2.05
CA THR A 257 3.37 17.38 -3.41
C THR A 257 3.80 16.35 -4.48
N PRO A 258 2.85 15.59 -5.08
CA PRO A 258 3.14 14.73 -6.24
C PRO A 258 3.18 15.50 -7.58
N GLU A 259 2.77 16.77 -7.60
CA GLU A 259 2.47 17.52 -8.83
C GLU A 259 3.69 18.18 -9.47
N VAL A 260 4.70 18.54 -8.68
CA VAL A 260 5.99 18.90 -9.25
C VAL A 260 6.58 17.60 -9.75
N ARG A 261 6.67 17.45 -11.08
CA ARG A 261 7.48 16.39 -11.72
C ARG A 261 8.94 16.64 -11.36
N THR A 262 9.31 16.40 -10.12
CA THR A 262 10.65 16.59 -9.57
C THR A 262 11.65 15.58 -10.15
N GLY A 263 11.23 14.72 -11.08
CA GLY A 263 11.99 13.54 -11.44
C GLY A 263 11.67 12.42 -10.45
N ALA A 264 12.58 11.45 -10.34
CA ALA A 264 12.31 10.19 -9.66
C ALA A 264 12.51 10.23 -8.13
N PHE A 265 12.73 11.40 -7.52
CA PHE A 265 12.88 11.53 -6.07
C PHE A 265 11.59 11.89 -5.34
N GLY A 266 11.38 11.31 -4.16
CA GLY A 266 10.29 11.66 -3.25
C GLY A 266 10.72 12.73 -2.24
N LEU A 267 9.88 13.74 -2.02
CA LEU A 267 10.10 14.77 -1.00
C LEU A 267 9.14 14.58 0.16
N TYR A 268 9.67 14.60 1.37
CA TYR A 268 8.92 14.40 2.59
C TYR A 268 9.23 15.49 3.62
N ALA A 269 8.18 15.99 4.26
CA ALA A 269 8.27 16.72 5.50
C ALA A 269 8.13 15.72 6.65
N VAL A 270 9.01 15.81 7.63
CA VAL A 270 9.02 14.90 8.78
C VAL A 270 9.18 15.72 10.04
N LEU A 271 8.41 15.37 11.07
CA LEU A 271 8.62 15.90 12.41
C LEU A 271 9.62 15.02 13.16
N ALA A 272 10.70 15.62 13.64
CA ALA A 272 11.75 14.97 14.41
C ALA A 272 11.67 15.37 15.89
N HIS A 273 12.13 14.48 16.76
CA HIS A 273 12.20 14.76 18.20
C HIS A 273 13.54 15.44 18.55
N PRO A 274 13.53 16.52 19.36
CA PRO A 274 12.40 17.19 19.98
C PRO A 274 12.00 18.51 19.28
N GLY A 275 11.03 18.47 18.37
CA GLY A 275 10.37 19.69 17.89
C GLY A 275 10.90 20.23 16.56
N ASP A 276 11.82 19.52 15.90
CA ASP A 276 12.37 19.94 14.62
C ASP A 276 11.50 19.49 13.45
N ILE A 277 11.47 20.31 12.42
CA ILE A 277 10.92 19.96 11.12
C ILE A 277 12.06 19.65 10.17
N CYS A 278 11.98 18.51 9.49
CA CYS A 278 12.97 18.04 8.54
C CYS A 278 12.36 18.00 7.14
N LEU A 279 13.09 18.53 6.17
CA LEU A 279 12.88 18.28 4.75
C LEU A 279 13.78 17.13 4.34
N VAL A 280 13.18 16.09 3.76
CA VAL A 280 13.89 14.87 3.39
C VAL A 280 13.65 14.55 1.91
N ALA A 281 14.73 14.44 1.15
CA ALA A 281 14.73 14.03 -0.25
C ALA A 281 15.18 12.58 -0.35
N VAL A 282 14.38 11.72 -0.98
CA VAL A 282 14.67 10.31 -1.22
C VAL A 282 14.87 10.07 -2.70
N LEU A 283 16.06 9.63 -3.07
CA LEU A 283 16.45 9.32 -4.44
C LEU A 283 15.91 7.95 -4.90
N PRO A 284 15.90 7.65 -6.22
CA PRO A 284 15.34 6.41 -6.77
C PRO A 284 16.09 5.15 -6.31
N ASP A 285 17.36 5.29 -5.96
CA ASP A 285 18.20 4.23 -5.40
C ASP A 285 18.00 4.04 -3.89
N LEU A 286 17.00 4.72 -3.32
CA LEU A 286 16.63 4.70 -1.90
C LEU A 286 17.65 5.40 -0.99
N SER A 287 18.67 6.05 -1.53
CA SER A 287 19.48 6.97 -0.73
C SER A 287 18.67 8.21 -0.35
N SER A 288 18.97 8.82 0.80
CA SER A 288 18.23 10.00 1.26
C SER A 288 19.16 11.06 1.81
N SER A 289 18.76 12.32 1.62
CA SER A 289 19.39 13.51 2.19
C SER A 289 18.35 14.27 2.99
N SER A 290 18.73 14.83 4.14
CA SER A 290 17.81 15.58 5.00
C SER A 290 18.42 16.87 5.52
N THR A 291 17.58 17.84 5.81
CA THR A 291 17.95 19.06 6.54
C THR A 291 16.82 19.40 7.50
N CYS A 292 17.17 19.68 8.75
CA CYS A 292 16.22 19.94 9.83
C CYS A 292 16.43 21.33 10.41
N SER A 293 15.35 21.94 10.89
CA SER A 293 15.38 23.20 11.64
C SER A 293 14.26 23.22 12.68
N ALA A 294 14.36 24.14 13.65
CA ALA A 294 13.22 24.44 14.50
C ALA A 294 12.04 24.95 13.66
N VAL A 295 10.80 24.72 14.13
CA VAL A 295 9.58 25.17 13.45
C VAL A 295 9.57 26.70 13.28
N SER A 296 10.04 27.44 14.29
CA SER A 296 10.16 28.91 14.23
C SER A 296 11.08 29.39 13.11
N ASP A 297 12.19 28.68 12.89
CA ASP A 297 13.18 29.03 11.87
C ASP A 297 12.65 28.70 10.48
N PHE A 298 11.97 27.57 10.35
CA PHE A 298 11.26 27.20 9.13
C PHE A 298 10.20 28.24 8.78
N ALA A 299 9.42 28.75 9.74
CA ALA A 299 8.40 29.75 9.46
C ALA A 299 8.96 31.06 8.87
N GLN A 300 10.20 31.40 9.19
CA GLN A 300 10.86 32.60 8.68
C GLN A 300 11.62 32.36 7.37
N ASN A 301 12.36 31.23 7.28
CA ASN A 301 13.37 31.02 6.25
C ASN A 301 13.03 29.88 5.28
N GLY A 302 12.10 29.00 5.63
CA GLY A 302 11.91 27.71 4.97
C GLY A 302 13.04 26.72 5.28
N LEU A 303 13.12 25.66 4.51
CA LEU A 303 14.15 24.62 4.60
C LEU A 303 14.72 24.33 3.22
N ALA A 304 16.03 24.16 3.11
CA ALA A 304 16.69 23.72 1.89
C ALA A 304 17.43 22.41 2.16
N VAL A 305 17.32 21.45 1.24
CA VAL A 305 18.09 20.22 1.25
C VAL A 305 18.86 20.10 -0.06
N THR A 306 20.14 19.77 0.04
CA THR A 306 20.98 19.48 -1.11
C THR A 306 21.00 17.98 -1.34
N SER A 307 20.73 17.56 -2.57
CA SER A 307 20.76 16.16 -2.98
C SER A 307 21.70 16.00 -4.17
N THR A 308 22.55 14.98 -4.13
CA THR A 308 23.42 14.63 -5.27
C THR A 308 22.82 13.46 -6.01
N GLU A 309 22.38 13.69 -7.24
CA GLU A 309 21.84 12.67 -8.12
C GLU A 309 22.93 12.24 -9.11
N LEU A 310 23.08 10.93 -9.34
CA LEU A 310 23.91 10.44 -10.43
C LEU A 310 23.07 10.41 -11.71
N VAL A 311 23.32 11.34 -12.62
CA VAL A 311 22.59 11.43 -13.90
C VAL A 311 23.47 10.86 -15.01
N GLY A 312 22.99 9.83 -15.71
CA GLY A 312 23.67 9.25 -16.88
C GLY A 312 24.00 7.75 -16.78
N GLY A 313 24.45 7.18 -17.91
CA GLY A 313 24.87 5.77 -18.09
C GLY A 313 26.22 5.45 -17.42
N ASP A 314 27.12 4.72 -18.09
CA ASP A 314 28.40 4.26 -17.50
C ASP A 314 29.29 5.41 -16.98
N ASP A 315 29.16 6.63 -17.53
CA ASP A 315 29.81 7.84 -17.05
C ASP A 315 28.86 8.69 -16.18
N ARG A 316 28.65 8.27 -14.94
CA ARG A 316 27.76 8.95 -13.98
C ARG A 316 28.38 10.25 -13.47
N ASN A 317 27.94 11.40 -13.99
CA ASN A 317 28.28 12.69 -13.42
C ASN A 317 27.32 13.04 -12.27
N PRO A 318 27.83 13.40 -11.08
CA PRO A 318 26.99 13.86 -9.98
C PRO A 318 26.40 15.23 -10.32
N VAL A 319 25.07 15.32 -10.34
CA VAL A 319 24.32 16.57 -10.44
C VAL A 319 23.84 16.93 -9.04
N VAL A 320 24.32 18.05 -8.53
CA VAL A 320 23.89 18.60 -7.24
C VAL A 320 22.62 19.42 -7.48
N ARG A 321 21.54 19.07 -6.77
CA ARG A 321 20.28 19.81 -6.77
C ARG A 321 20.02 20.36 -5.39
N GLU A 322 19.69 21.64 -5.32
CA GLU A 322 19.17 22.26 -4.10
C GLU A 322 17.65 22.29 -4.17
N ILE A 323 16.99 21.86 -3.11
CA ILE A 323 15.53 21.77 -3.05
C ILE A 323 15.08 22.56 -1.84
N THR A 324 14.32 23.62 -2.07
CA THR A 324 13.83 24.51 -1.00
C THR A 324 12.33 24.35 -0.80
N TRP A 325 11.93 24.05 0.42
CA TRP A 325 10.54 24.11 0.88
C TRP A 325 10.30 25.41 1.65
N ARG A 326 9.47 26.28 1.07
CA ARG A 326 9.19 27.62 1.62
C ARG A 326 8.07 27.60 2.65
N PRO A 327 8.00 28.59 3.56
CA PRO A 327 6.95 28.68 4.58
C PRO A 327 5.52 28.71 4.00
N ASN A 328 5.36 29.19 2.77
CA ASN A 328 4.08 29.25 2.06
C ASN A 328 3.68 27.94 1.37
N GLY A 329 4.50 26.88 1.47
CA GLY A 329 4.25 25.57 0.89
C GLY A 329 4.89 25.36 -0.48
N ALA A 330 5.45 26.39 -1.09
CA ALA A 330 6.10 26.26 -2.40
C ALA A 330 7.38 25.42 -2.33
N ILE A 331 7.56 24.52 -3.29
CA ILE A 331 8.79 23.78 -3.52
C ILE A 331 9.54 24.45 -4.68
N VAL A 332 10.78 24.86 -4.44
CA VAL A 332 11.64 25.49 -5.45
C VAL A 332 12.85 24.59 -5.69
N LEU A 333 13.15 24.32 -6.96
CA LEU A 333 14.32 23.56 -7.38
C LEU A 333 15.39 24.54 -7.85
N GLY A 334 16.53 24.56 -7.17
CA GLY A 334 17.75 25.24 -7.57
C GLY A 334 18.70 24.30 -8.32
N THR A 335 19.43 24.85 -9.28
CA THR A 335 20.62 24.19 -9.88
C THR A 335 21.85 24.71 -9.15
N GLY A 336 22.56 23.81 -8.46
CA GLY A 336 23.84 24.09 -7.82
C GLY A 336 25.02 24.00 -8.77
#